data_AF-A0A1L7XFC9-F1
#
_entry.id   AF-A0A1L7XFC9-F1
#
_cell.length_a   1.000
_cell.length_b   1.000
_cell.length_c   1.000
_cell.angle_alpha   90.00
_cell.angle_beta   90.00
_cell.angle_gamma   90.00
#
_symmetry.space_group_name_H-M   'P 1'
#
loop_
_entity.id
_entity.type
_entity.pdbx_description
1 polymer ?
#
loop_
_entity_poly.entity_id
_entity_poly.type
_entity_poly.pdbx_seq_one_letter_code
_entity_poly.pdbx_strand_id
1 'polypeptide(L)'
;MSSSIVEVALPTQTVPGYEQLVIGKKSLLTIDLEEFRGIPFGYVPGRWKHSELRLSLPSERYEALHNGPKCPQASEPNNSNTFQSHLDFPRDVDESEFECLNLFLIRPSKEALSRIGKENEKLPVLIWIHGGAFGFGAGTDPMWDPSRLVLESLELETPFIAVNLNYRLNLFGFAASSDLLDDQTGGQRKGCNFGLHDQQVGIEWVSRNISNFGGDPTKITLGGQSAGAASTHTHTLAAKQKPDTPLFRRSIFQSGSLGCIGPSPLSEANETWEKLCQHFAIEKDSQISRLERLRTLPTEELMRAQKELGWMAFPVIIDGASFKATDAGCEVLIDLDGGRASREVTKSSEAPIEILLGDTDAESSVFAGDRINKLTSFEQAQFIFREAFPTPSAAEDILTAYGIFAETLVPVIRDRLFRFVGDVMFGLPLFKARKFFTSTQHADEFFHPTIVQSYKVKFGNPWPGPSHDVSHHCVELIYLFDAFHDDLIKIDTIEEGHADQLTLPLSSSSPIALDKIDESLAQQPIQQPAPQPSAAKRRSNIALSKDIQKQWIRFITKEDHVSNSKDQTDLQDQITVYGVDRQVRPESLSRDEEWVQEAKRFEVLAKYPDSNRKVLARHTPQLVL
;
A
#
# COMPACT_ATOMS: atom_id res chain seq x y z
N MET A 1 14.55 10.83 -31.47
CA MET A 1 15.17 11.92 -30.68
C MET A 1 16.29 11.29 -29.89
N SER A 2 17.52 11.80 -30.00
CA SER A 2 18.65 11.29 -29.21
C SER A 2 18.33 11.52 -27.73
N SER A 3 18.13 10.46 -26.96
CA SER A 3 18.05 10.55 -25.50
C SER A 3 19.41 11.06 -25.02
N SER A 4 19.49 12.29 -24.53
CA SER A 4 20.72 12.82 -23.95
C SER A 4 21.07 11.96 -22.74
N ILE A 5 22.16 11.22 -22.88
CA ILE A 5 22.70 10.27 -21.91
C ILE A 5 23.13 11.04 -20.65
N VAL A 6 22.92 10.44 -19.48
CA VAL A 6 23.36 10.95 -18.18
C VAL A 6 24.22 9.89 -17.51
N GLU A 7 25.35 10.29 -16.92
CA GLU A 7 26.28 9.36 -16.28
C GLU A 7 26.40 9.66 -14.77
N VAL A 8 26.41 8.62 -13.95
CA VAL A 8 26.59 8.69 -12.49
C VAL A 8 27.69 7.72 -12.07
N ALA A 9 28.75 8.24 -11.46
CA ALA A 9 29.77 7.43 -10.82
C ALA A 9 29.19 6.73 -9.57
N LEU A 10 29.40 5.44 -9.45
CA LEU A 10 28.90 4.60 -8.38
C LEU A 10 30.05 3.73 -7.82
N PRO A 11 30.59 4.07 -6.64
CA PRO A 11 31.60 3.24 -5.99
C PRO A 11 31.04 1.86 -5.60
N THR A 12 31.81 0.80 -5.86
CA THR A 12 31.49 -0.54 -5.38
C THR A 12 31.74 -0.66 -3.88
N GLN A 13 31.04 -1.61 -3.27
CA GLN A 13 31.17 -1.97 -1.87
C GLN A 13 31.99 -3.26 -1.69
N THR A 14 32.79 -3.62 -2.71
CA THR A 14 33.74 -4.74 -2.67
C THR A 14 35.00 -4.36 -1.90
N VAL A 15 35.82 -5.35 -1.55
CA VAL A 15 37.14 -5.10 -0.94
C VAL A 15 38.22 -5.77 -1.81
N PRO A 16 39.06 -4.99 -2.53
CA PRO A 16 39.05 -3.52 -2.63
C PRO A 16 37.83 -2.98 -3.41
N GLY A 17 37.45 -1.73 -3.12
CA GLY A 17 36.41 -1.01 -3.86
C GLY A 17 36.96 -0.36 -5.13
N TYR A 18 36.12 -0.16 -6.13
CA TYR A 18 36.44 0.54 -7.39
C TYR A 18 35.21 1.32 -7.88
N GLU A 19 35.38 2.22 -8.85
CA GLU A 19 34.26 3.01 -9.39
C GLU A 19 33.62 2.30 -10.59
N GLN A 20 32.28 2.22 -10.58
CA GLN A 20 31.46 1.85 -11.74
C GLN A 20 30.72 3.08 -12.25
N LEU A 21 30.18 3.00 -13.47
CA LEU A 21 29.42 4.07 -14.09
C LEU A 21 28.02 3.59 -14.43
N VAL A 22 27.00 4.32 -13.97
CA VAL A 22 25.60 4.07 -14.28
C VAL A 22 25.17 5.05 -15.36
N ILE A 23 24.66 4.52 -16.47
CA ILE A 23 24.22 5.27 -17.63
C ILE A 23 22.69 5.36 -17.60
N GLY A 24 22.16 6.54 -17.29
CA GLY A 24 20.74 6.88 -17.37
C GLY A 24 20.43 7.75 -18.58
N LYS A 25 19.20 8.29 -18.60
CA LYS A 25 18.72 9.17 -19.68
C LYS A 25 17.81 10.26 -19.13
N LYS A 26 17.61 11.33 -19.90
CA LYS A 26 16.51 12.27 -19.62
C LYS A 26 15.17 11.56 -19.75
N SER A 27 14.20 11.93 -18.90
CA SER A 27 12.85 11.41 -18.97
C SER A 27 12.18 11.79 -20.29
N LEU A 28 11.31 10.90 -20.79
CA LEU A 28 10.47 11.20 -21.95
C LEU A 28 9.40 12.25 -21.65
N LEU A 29 9.04 12.43 -20.37
CA LEU A 29 8.08 13.45 -19.94
C LEU A 29 8.65 14.86 -20.09
N THR A 30 9.90 15.07 -19.66
CA THR A 30 10.60 16.36 -19.74
C THR A 30 12.11 16.19 -19.55
N ILE A 31 12.90 17.05 -20.19
CA ILE A 31 14.37 17.11 -20.01
C ILE A 31 14.79 17.52 -18.59
N ASP A 32 13.86 18.05 -17.81
CA ASP A 32 14.10 18.48 -16.44
C ASP A 32 14.23 17.30 -15.47
N LEU A 33 13.86 16.09 -15.90
CA LEU A 33 13.98 14.88 -15.13
C LEU A 33 14.98 13.90 -15.76
N GLU A 34 15.62 13.12 -14.92
CA GLU A 34 16.58 12.07 -15.27
C GLU A 34 16.12 10.75 -14.68
N GLU A 35 16.07 9.71 -15.52
CA GLU A 35 15.64 8.37 -15.12
C GLU A 35 16.76 7.35 -15.29
N PHE A 36 16.81 6.42 -14.34
CA PHE A 36 17.69 5.27 -14.29
C PHE A 36 16.85 4.04 -14.00
N ARG A 37 16.73 3.15 -14.96
CA ARG A 37 15.82 2.01 -14.93
C ARG A 37 16.59 0.70 -14.80
N GLY A 38 15.98 -0.27 -14.10
CA GLY A 38 16.49 -1.63 -14.03
C GLY A 38 17.77 -1.82 -13.22
N ILE A 39 18.17 -0.86 -12.36
CA ILE A 39 19.40 -1.01 -11.56
C ILE A 39 19.22 -2.18 -10.59
N PRO A 40 20.04 -3.25 -10.64
CA PRO A 40 19.89 -4.39 -9.77
C PRO A 40 20.44 -4.06 -8.38
N PHE A 41 19.59 -4.12 -7.36
CA PHE A 41 19.97 -3.86 -5.97
C PHE A 41 20.35 -5.14 -5.23
N GLY A 42 19.85 -6.28 -5.69
CA GLY A 42 20.06 -7.59 -5.09
C GLY A 42 19.97 -8.70 -6.12
N TYR A 43 20.15 -9.94 -5.67
CA TYR A 43 19.88 -11.12 -6.46
C TYR A 43 19.37 -12.26 -5.57
N VAL A 44 18.69 -13.22 -6.19
CA VAL A 44 18.15 -14.39 -5.49
C VAL A 44 19.04 -15.59 -5.83
N PRO A 45 19.82 -16.12 -4.87
CA PRO A 45 20.78 -17.20 -5.15
C PRO A 45 20.11 -18.55 -5.43
N GLY A 46 18.82 -18.67 -5.14
CA GLY A 46 18.01 -19.84 -5.47
C GLY A 46 16.59 -19.73 -4.94
N ARG A 47 15.69 -20.58 -5.45
CA ARG A 47 14.28 -20.60 -5.04
C ARG A 47 14.15 -20.81 -3.53
N TRP A 48 13.40 -19.92 -2.89
CA TRP A 48 13.22 -19.86 -1.42
C TRP A 48 14.54 -19.78 -0.64
N LYS A 49 15.52 -19.06 -1.19
CA LYS A 49 16.68 -18.57 -0.46
C LYS A 49 16.54 -17.07 -0.23
N HIS A 50 17.11 -16.58 0.88
CA HIS A 50 17.18 -15.15 1.15
C HIS A 50 18.01 -14.46 0.07
N SER A 51 17.54 -13.30 -0.38
CA SER A 51 18.29 -12.49 -1.35
C SER A 51 19.56 -11.91 -0.74
N GLU A 52 20.51 -11.61 -1.61
CA GLU A 52 21.78 -11.01 -1.26
C GLU A 52 21.90 -9.62 -1.87
N LEU A 53 22.46 -8.70 -1.09
CA LEU A 53 22.76 -7.34 -1.53
C LEU A 53 23.83 -7.38 -2.62
N ARG A 54 23.59 -6.67 -3.73
CA ARG A 54 24.62 -6.48 -4.76
C ARG A 54 25.60 -5.40 -4.30
N LEU A 55 26.86 -5.81 -4.07
CA LEU A 55 27.97 -4.92 -3.72
C LEU A 55 28.62 -4.27 -4.95
N SER A 56 28.32 -4.76 -6.15
CA SER A 56 28.73 -4.20 -7.45
C SER A 56 27.68 -4.51 -8.51
N LEU A 57 27.58 -3.67 -9.53
CA LEU A 57 26.73 -3.89 -10.69
C LEU A 57 27.34 -4.94 -11.64
N PRO A 58 26.53 -5.56 -12.53
CA PRO A 58 27.00 -6.61 -13.45
C PRO A 58 28.09 -6.19 -14.44
N SER A 59 28.27 -4.89 -14.69
CA SER A 59 29.27 -4.34 -15.61
C SER A 59 29.87 -3.05 -15.07
N GLU A 60 31.12 -2.72 -15.47
CA GLU A 60 31.77 -1.47 -15.09
C GLU A 60 31.03 -0.24 -15.62
N ARG A 61 30.45 -0.34 -16.81
CA ARG A 61 29.50 0.63 -17.38
C ARG A 61 28.16 -0.07 -17.47
N TYR A 62 27.24 0.27 -16.59
CA TYR A 62 25.91 -0.33 -16.50
C TYR A 62 24.86 0.55 -17.17
N GLU A 63 24.17 0.02 -18.17
CA GLU A 63 23.14 0.74 -18.92
C GLU A 63 21.78 0.63 -18.23
N ALA A 64 21.45 1.63 -17.42
CA ALA A 64 20.17 1.78 -16.74
C ALA A 64 19.13 2.47 -17.65
N LEU A 65 19.05 2.06 -18.92
CA LEU A 65 18.24 2.71 -19.96
C LEU A 65 16.87 2.04 -20.18
N HIS A 66 16.71 0.81 -19.71
CA HIS A 66 15.55 -0.04 -19.91
C HIS A 66 15.03 -0.57 -18.59
N ASN A 67 13.74 -0.94 -18.55
CA ASN A 67 13.18 -1.57 -17.37
C ASN A 67 13.87 -2.92 -17.11
N GLY A 68 14.10 -3.22 -15.83
CA GLY A 68 14.56 -4.55 -15.41
C GLY A 68 13.40 -5.55 -15.39
N PRO A 69 13.69 -6.86 -15.28
CA PRO A 69 12.62 -7.86 -15.23
C PRO A 69 11.78 -7.67 -13.95
N LYS A 70 10.48 -7.88 -14.05
CA LYS A 70 9.59 -7.96 -12.88
C LYS A 70 9.61 -9.38 -12.29
N CYS A 71 9.12 -9.53 -11.06
CA CYS A 71 9.05 -10.85 -10.44
C CYS A 71 7.92 -11.69 -11.06
N PRO A 72 8.07 -13.04 -11.11
CA PRO A 72 7.07 -13.92 -11.71
C PRO A 72 5.73 -13.79 -11.01
N GLN A 73 4.66 -13.63 -11.77
CA GLN A 73 3.32 -13.42 -11.26
C GLN A 73 2.27 -13.75 -12.31
N ALA A 74 1.01 -13.89 -11.90
CA ALA A 74 -0.06 -14.03 -12.87
C ALA A 74 -0.15 -12.73 -13.68
N SER A 75 -0.57 -12.80 -14.95
CA SER A 75 -0.87 -11.59 -15.70
C SER A 75 -1.79 -10.71 -14.86
N GLU A 76 -1.35 -9.49 -14.58
CA GLU A 76 -2.09 -8.59 -13.72
C GLU A 76 -3.52 -8.45 -14.27
N PRO A 77 -4.55 -8.55 -13.41
CA PRO A 77 -5.89 -8.19 -13.86
C PRO A 77 -5.81 -6.73 -14.30
N ASN A 78 -6.07 -6.48 -15.59
CA ASN A 78 -6.05 -5.15 -16.16
C ASN A 78 -6.76 -4.18 -15.22
N ASN A 79 -6.02 -3.20 -14.69
CA ASN A 79 -6.48 -2.21 -13.72
C ASN A 79 -7.71 -1.41 -14.21
N SER A 80 -8.00 -1.50 -15.51
CA SER A 80 -9.14 -0.89 -16.21
C SER A 80 -10.50 -1.15 -15.56
N ASN A 81 -10.75 -2.32 -14.98
CA ASN A 81 -12.07 -2.61 -14.42
C ASN A 81 -12.31 -1.91 -13.08
N THR A 82 -11.27 -1.79 -12.26
CA THR A 82 -11.37 -1.15 -10.94
C THR A 82 -11.35 0.36 -11.08
N PHE A 83 -10.43 0.90 -11.89
CA PHE A 83 -10.25 2.33 -12.05
C PHE A 83 -11.10 2.95 -13.15
N GLN A 84 -11.68 2.17 -14.07
CA GLN A 84 -12.47 2.69 -15.20
C GLN A 84 -11.70 3.59 -16.18
N SER A 85 -10.37 3.58 -16.09
CA SER A 85 -9.41 4.13 -17.06
C SER A 85 -8.22 3.16 -17.17
N HIS A 86 -7.42 3.28 -18.23
CA HIS A 86 -6.38 2.33 -18.59
C HIS A 86 -5.01 3.00 -18.74
N LEU A 87 -4.00 2.37 -18.18
CA LEU A 87 -2.59 2.68 -18.43
C LEU A 87 -1.94 1.44 -19.06
N ASP A 88 -1.23 1.65 -20.17
CA ASP A 88 -0.50 0.58 -20.83
C ASP A 88 0.73 0.18 -20.00
N PHE A 89 0.78 -1.09 -19.59
CA PHE A 89 1.98 -1.62 -18.95
C PHE A 89 3.17 -1.59 -19.94
N PRO A 90 4.39 -1.20 -19.51
CA PRO A 90 5.54 -1.14 -20.39
C PRO A 90 5.83 -2.49 -21.07
N ARG A 91 6.07 -2.45 -22.38
CA ARG A 91 6.29 -3.66 -23.20
C ARG A 91 7.70 -4.25 -23.05
N ASP A 92 8.63 -3.50 -22.47
CA ASP A 92 10.04 -3.86 -22.29
C ASP A 92 10.32 -4.45 -20.88
N VAL A 93 9.36 -5.18 -20.32
CA VAL A 93 9.46 -5.79 -18.99
C VAL A 93 9.34 -7.30 -19.09
N ASP A 94 10.47 -7.99 -18.99
CA ASP A 94 10.54 -9.44 -18.88
C ASP A 94 10.18 -9.92 -17.45
N GLU A 95 10.05 -11.24 -17.26
CA GLU A 95 9.90 -11.85 -15.92
C GLU A 95 11.15 -12.68 -15.58
N SER A 96 11.61 -12.60 -14.33
CA SER A 96 12.73 -13.42 -13.85
C SER A 96 12.60 -13.74 -12.37
N GLU A 97 12.69 -15.02 -12.01
CA GLU A 97 12.69 -15.46 -10.60
C GLU A 97 13.93 -14.97 -9.84
N PHE A 98 15.07 -14.85 -10.54
CA PHE A 98 16.37 -14.66 -9.89
C PHE A 98 16.97 -13.27 -10.03
N GLU A 99 16.56 -12.52 -11.07
CA GLU A 99 17.09 -11.21 -11.41
C GLU A 99 16.04 -10.09 -11.30
N CYS A 100 14.84 -10.37 -10.76
CA CYS A 100 13.80 -9.34 -10.61
C CYS A 100 14.06 -8.28 -9.53
N LEU A 101 15.12 -8.41 -8.73
CA LEU A 101 15.45 -7.48 -7.66
C LEU A 101 16.19 -6.25 -8.20
N ASN A 102 15.42 -5.39 -8.85
CA ASN A 102 15.89 -4.13 -9.44
C ASN A 102 14.99 -2.95 -9.07
N LEU A 103 15.49 -1.75 -9.35
CA LEU A 103 14.81 -0.50 -9.05
C LEU A 103 14.75 0.45 -10.24
N PHE A 104 13.75 1.33 -10.18
CA PHE A 104 13.62 2.51 -11.02
C PHE A 104 13.86 3.75 -10.15
N LEU A 105 14.76 4.62 -10.58
CA LEU A 105 15.07 5.89 -9.92
C LEU A 105 14.77 7.04 -10.88
N ILE A 106 14.08 8.06 -10.39
CA ILE A 106 13.91 9.32 -11.10
C ILE A 106 14.27 10.51 -10.20
N ARG A 107 14.97 11.48 -10.78
CA ARG A 107 15.42 12.69 -10.10
C ARG A 107 15.28 13.93 -10.97
N PRO A 108 15.25 15.13 -10.37
CA PRO A 108 15.53 16.36 -11.09
C PRO A 108 16.91 16.35 -11.73
N SER A 109 17.00 16.92 -12.93
CA SER A 109 18.27 17.19 -13.59
C SER A 109 19.08 18.27 -12.89
N LYS A 110 20.40 18.26 -13.09
CA LYS A 110 21.27 19.33 -12.59
C LYS A 110 20.87 20.70 -13.12
N GLU A 111 20.44 20.77 -14.38
CA GLU A 111 19.99 22.02 -14.99
C GLU A 111 18.70 22.53 -14.33
N ALA A 112 17.73 21.65 -14.06
CA ALA A 112 16.50 22.01 -13.36
C ALA A 112 16.78 22.50 -11.94
N LEU A 113 17.65 21.81 -11.20
CA LEU A 113 18.05 22.22 -9.85
C LEU A 113 18.78 23.56 -9.86
N SER A 114 19.63 23.81 -10.85
CA SER A 114 20.35 25.09 -10.96
C SER A 114 19.42 26.27 -11.20
N ARG A 115 18.33 26.09 -11.96
CA ARG A 115 17.34 27.16 -12.18
C ARG A 115 16.61 27.59 -10.91
N ILE A 116 16.52 26.71 -9.91
CA ILE A 116 15.92 27.00 -8.60
C ILE A 116 16.98 27.14 -7.49
N GLY A 117 18.27 27.21 -7.83
CA GLY A 117 19.37 27.41 -6.88
C GLY A 117 19.63 26.25 -5.92
N LYS A 118 19.29 25.02 -6.29
CA LYS A 118 19.42 23.81 -5.46
C LYS A 118 20.41 22.76 -6.01
N GLU A 119 21.28 23.12 -6.95
CA GLU A 119 22.19 22.20 -7.64
C GLU A 119 23.24 21.54 -6.74
N ASN A 120 23.48 22.10 -5.54
CA ASN A 120 24.43 21.58 -4.56
C ASN A 120 23.75 20.88 -3.36
N GLU A 121 22.41 20.85 -3.32
CA GLU A 121 21.67 20.24 -2.22
C GLU A 121 21.61 18.71 -2.36
N LYS A 122 21.67 18.00 -1.22
CA LYS A 122 21.30 16.58 -1.17
C LYS A 122 19.79 16.47 -0.89
N LEU A 123 19.09 15.87 -1.83
CA LEU A 123 17.62 15.89 -1.88
C LEU A 123 17.00 14.82 -0.98
N PRO A 124 15.84 15.08 -0.35
CA PRO A 124 14.99 14.04 0.24
C PRO A 124 14.70 12.91 -0.76
N VAL A 125 14.46 11.70 -0.23
CA VAL A 125 14.28 10.50 -1.07
C VAL A 125 12.98 9.81 -0.68
N LEU A 126 12.10 9.56 -1.64
CA LEU A 126 10.95 8.66 -1.51
C LEU A 126 11.34 7.28 -2.04
N ILE A 127 11.22 6.25 -1.21
CA ILE A 127 11.23 4.86 -1.65
C ILE A 127 9.78 4.37 -1.67
N TRP A 128 9.29 3.92 -2.82
CA TRP A 128 7.95 3.39 -3.01
C TRP A 128 7.96 1.86 -3.05
N ILE A 129 7.18 1.24 -2.15
CA ILE A 129 6.88 -0.19 -2.15
C ILE A 129 5.46 -0.36 -2.72
N HIS A 130 5.35 -1.03 -3.86
CA HIS A 130 4.08 -1.24 -4.52
C HIS A 130 3.15 -2.19 -3.74
N GLY A 131 1.85 -2.09 -4.02
CA GLY A 131 0.81 -2.98 -3.49
C GLY A 131 0.66 -4.28 -4.29
N GLY A 132 -0.53 -4.88 -4.22
CA GLY A 132 -0.89 -6.10 -4.98
C GLY A 132 -1.00 -7.37 -4.14
N ALA A 133 -1.49 -7.24 -2.89
CA ALA A 133 -1.78 -8.36 -1.97
C ALA A 133 -0.61 -9.35 -1.75
N PHE A 134 0.63 -8.87 -1.92
CA PHE A 134 1.83 -9.71 -2.00
C PHE A 134 1.83 -10.77 -3.10
N GLY A 135 0.83 -10.81 -3.98
CA GLY A 135 0.69 -11.78 -5.06
C GLY A 135 1.11 -11.26 -6.44
N PHE A 136 1.00 -9.95 -6.67
CA PHE A 136 1.27 -9.27 -7.94
C PHE A 136 1.76 -7.82 -7.72
N GLY A 137 2.11 -7.12 -8.80
CA GLY A 137 2.64 -5.76 -8.82
C GLY A 137 4.08 -5.68 -9.34
N ALA A 138 4.49 -4.49 -9.76
CA ALA A 138 5.87 -4.19 -10.17
C ALA A 138 6.23 -2.73 -9.90
N GLY A 139 7.49 -2.45 -9.56
CA GLY A 139 8.02 -1.08 -9.46
C GLY A 139 7.95 -0.28 -10.77
N THR A 140 7.76 -0.96 -11.90
CA THR A 140 7.62 -0.39 -13.25
C THR A 140 6.17 -0.17 -13.69
N ASP A 141 5.18 -0.51 -12.86
CA ASP A 141 3.77 -0.23 -13.17
C ASP A 141 3.55 1.30 -13.31
N PRO A 142 2.96 1.75 -14.43
CA PRO A 142 2.76 3.17 -14.71
C PRO A 142 1.83 3.87 -13.71
N MET A 143 0.98 3.14 -12.99
CA MET A 143 0.03 3.71 -12.02
C MET A 143 0.70 4.48 -10.88
N TRP A 144 1.95 4.13 -10.55
CA TRP A 144 2.78 4.83 -9.58
C TRP A 144 4.12 5.27 -10.17
N ASP A 145 4.12 5.67 -11.45
CA ASP A 145 5.26 6.39 -12.02
C ASP A 145 5.38 7.75 -11.31
N PRO A 146 6.48 8.01 -10.57
CA PRO A 146 6.62 9.22 -9.77
C PRO A 146 7.08 10.44 -10.58
N SER A 147 7.19 10.35 -11.91
CA SER A 147 7.73 11.43 -12.74
C SER A 147 6.98 12.74 -12.56
N ARG A 148 5.65 12.72 -12.58
CA ARG A 148 4.84 13.94 -12.42
C ARG A 148 4.84 14.46 -10.99
N LEU A 149 4.91 13.58 -10.00
CA LEU A 149 5.07 13.97 -8.59
C LEU A 149 6.43 14.65 -8.33
N VAL A 150 7.52 14.12 -8.91
CA VAL A 150 8.85 14.75 -8.84
C VAL A 150 8.86 16.07 -9.62
N LEU A 151 8.17 16.15 -10.76
CA LEU A 151 8.02 17.41 -11.49
C LEU A 151 7.29 18.49 -10.68
N GLU A 152 6.16 18.15 -10.04
CA GLU A 152 5.43 19.08 -9.17
C GLU A 152 6.32 19.54 -8.00
N SER A 153 7.21 18.68 -7.47
CA SER A 153 8.16 19.08 -6.42
C SER A 153 9.16 20.15 -6.87
N LEU A 154 9.50 20.19 -8.17
CA LEU A 154 10.29 21.29 -8.75
C LEU A 154 9.47 22.57 -8.86
N GLU A 155 8.18 22.48 -9.25
CA GLU A 155 7.28 23.64 -9.27
C GLU A 155 7.09 24.25 -7.87
N LEU A 156 7.13 23.42 -6.83
CA LEU A 156 7.05 23.83 -5.42
C LEU A 156 8.40 24.21 -4.81
N GLU A 157 9.48 24.28 -5.61
CA GLU A 157 10.86 24.58 -5.17
C GLU A 157 11.35 23.69 -4.01
N THR A 158 10.76 22.51 -3.83
CA THR A 158 11.09 21.53 -2.78
C THR A 158 11.38 20.17 -3.42
N PRO A 159 12.43 20.06 -4.26
CA PRO A 159 12.70 18.86 -5.04
C PRO A 159 13.02 17.64 -4.18
N PHE A 160 12.61 16.45 -4.64
CA PHE A 160 12.99 15.17 -4.05
C PHE A 160 13.33 14.13 -5.14
N ILE A 161 13.95 13.02 -4.75
CA ILE A 161 14.25 11.86 -5.61
C ILE A 161 13.27 10.74 -5.30
N ALA A 162 12.71 10.07 -6.31
CA ALA A 162 11.85 8.93 -6.13
C ALA A 162 12.51 7.63 -6.60
N VAL A 163 12.28 6.54 -5.86
CA VAL A 163 12.79 5.20 -6.16
C VAL A 163 11.66 4.18 -6.00
N ASN A 164 11.35 3.43 -7.04
CA ASN A 164 10.44 2.29 -6.98
C ASN A 164 11.24 0.98 -6.96
N LEU A 165 10.86 0.04 -6.09
CA LEU A 165 11.54 -1.25 -5.95
C LEU A 165 10.64 -2.40 -6.43
N ASN A 166 11.23 -3.42 -7.05
CA ASN A 166 10.64 -4.76 -7.13
C ASN A 166 11.00 -5.57 -5.89
N TYR A 167 10.15 -6.52 -5.51
CA TYR A 167 10.43 -7.54 -4.49
C TYR A 167 9.72 -8.84 -4.86
N ARG A 168 10.20 -10.01 -4.42
CA ARG A 168 9.52 -11.27 -4.76
C ARG A 168 8.11 -11.31 -4.17
N LEU A 169 7.19 -11.84 -4.96
CA LEU A 169 5.77 -11.95 -4.68
C LEU A 169 5.36 -13.42 -4.60
N ASN A 170 4.10 -13.66 -4.23
CA ASN A 170 3.39 -14.92 -4.24
C ASN A 170 4.19 -16.09 -3.61
N LEU A 171 4.09 -17.30 -4.17
CA LEU A 171 4.86 -18.45 -3.73
C LEU A 171 6.37 -18.19 -3.71
N PHE A 172 6.91 -17.33 -4.59
CA PHE A 172 8.36 -17.08 -4.63
C PHE A 172 8.87 -16.20 -3.48
N GLY A 173 8.03 -15.27 -3.00
CA GLY A 173 8.37 -14.31 -1.94
C GLY A 173 7.80 -14.63 -0.57
N PHE A 174 6.69 -15.38 -0.50
CA PHE A 174 5.89 -15.53 0.71
C PHE A 174 5.42 -16.97 0.97
N ALA A 175 5.94 -17.96 0.25
CA ALA A 175 5.77 -19.35 0.67
C ALA A 175 6.45 -19.58 2.02
N ALA A 176 5.74 -20.25 2.94
CA ALA A 176 6.25 -20.59 4.25
C ALA A 176 5.80 -21.99 4.64
N SER A 177 6.69 -22.73 5.30
CA SER A 177 6.40 -24.03 5.87
C SER A 177 7.50 -24.44 6.85
N SER A 178 7.24 -25.46 7.66
CA SER A 178 8.28 -26.10 8.47
C SER A 178 9.37 -26.71 7.58
N ASP A 179 9.03 -27.28 6.42
CA ASP A 179 10.02 -27.81 5.46
C ASP A 179 11.04 -26.73 5.03
N LEU A 180 10.56 -25.50 4.80
CA LEU A 180 11.40 -24.37 4.42
C LEU A 180 12.30 -23.91 5.57
N LEU A 181 11.79 -23.88 6.80
CA LEU A 181 12.57 -23.50 7.98
C LEU A 181 13.64 -24.55 8.32
N ASP A 182 13.33 -25.84 8.17
CA ASP A 182 14.24 -26.94 8.46
C ASP A 182 15.42 -27.01 7.45
N ASP A 183 15.20 -26.59 6.20
CA ASP A 183 16.25 -26.47 5.16
C ASP A 183 17.27 -25.36 5.46
N GLN A 184 16.93 -24.40 6.31
CA GLN A 184 17.77 -23.25 6.65
C GLN A 184 18.78 -23.62 7.76
N THR A 185 19.83 -24.34 7.35
CA THR A 185 20.91 -24.81 8.22
C THR A 185 22.15 -23.89 8.18
N GLY A 186 23.02 -24.00 9.20
CA GLY A 186 24.42 -23.52 9.12
C GLY A 186 24.64 -22.01 8.99
N GLY A 187 24.27 -21.20 9.99
CA GLY A 187 24.59 -19.77 10.04
C GLY A 187 23.90 -18.89 8.98
N GLN A 188 23.09 -19.50 8.10
CA GLN A 188 22.25 -18.81 7.13
C GLN A 188 21.15 -18.02 7.84
N ARG A 189 20.68 -16.95 7.19
CA ARG A 189 19.50 -16.20 7.62
C ARG A 189 18.28 -17.13 7.65
N LYS A 190 17.49 -17.02 8.72
CA LYS A 190 16.27 -17.81 8.93
C LYS A 190 15.02 -16.98 8.68
N GLY A 191 13.95 -17.66 8.27
CA GLY A 191 12.62 -17.09 8.06
C GLY A 191 12.07 -17.33 6.65
N CYS A 192 10.76 -17.14 6.48
CA CYS A 192 10.04 -17.43 5.24
C CYS A 192 9.47 -16.19 4.54
N ASN A 193 9.53 -15.01 5.18
CA ASN A 193 9.06 -13.76 4.60
C ASN A 193 10.09 -13.17 3.61
N PHE A 194 10.45 -13.93 2.58
CA PHE A 194 11.52 -13.59 1.64
C PHE A 194 11.30 -12.25 0.92
N GLY A 195 10.06 -11.95 0.53
CA GLY A 195 9.71 -10.68 -0.12
C GLY A 195 9.95 -9.46 0.78
N LEU A 196 9.70 -9.56 2.09
CA LEU A 196 10.03 -8.49 3.04
C LEU A 196 11.55 -8.30 3.19
N HIS A 197 12.29 -9.40 3.16
CA HIS A 197 13.76 -9.35 3.16
C HIS A 197 14.30 -8.71 1.87
N ASP A 198 13.71 -9.01 0.71
CA ASP A 198 14.08 -8.36 -0.55
C ASP A 198 13.89 -6.83 -0.48
N GLN A 199 12.78 -6.37 0.11
CA GLN A 199 12.53 -4.95 0.34
C GLN A 199 13.59 -4.33 1.24
N GLN A 200 13.96 -5.03 2.33
CA GLN A 200 15.03 -4.57 3.24
C GLN A 200 16.37 -4.42 2.50
N VAL A 201 16.73 -5.38 1.64
CA VAL A 201 17.94 -5.31 0.80
C VAL A 201 17.87 -4.12 -0.15
N GLY A 202 16.70 -3.83 -0.75
CA GLY A 202 16.50 -2.65 -1.60
C GLY A 202 16.63 -1.33 -0.83
N ILE A 203 16.02 -1.21 0.35
CA ILE A 203 16.14 -0.04 1.22
C ILE A 203 17.60 0.18 1.64
N GLU A 204 18.30 -0.89 2.00
CA GLU A 204 19.72 -0.85 2.32
C GLU A 204 20.57 -0.41 1.12
N TRP A 205 20.31 -0.92 -0.08
CA TRP A 205 21.01 -0.49 -1.29
C TRP A 205 20.81 1.00 -1.54
N VAL A 206 19.58 1.51 -1.44
CA VAL A 206 19.28 2.94 -1.62
C VAL A 206 20.03 3.76 -0.57
N SER A 207 19.94 3.39 0.70
CA SER A 207 20.64 4.08 1.80
C SER A 207 22.16 4.19 1.56
N ARG A 208 22.79 3.14 0.99
CA ARG A 208 24.22 3.13 0.73
C ARG A 208 24.64 3.91 -0.53
N ASN A 209 23.76 4.06 -1.52
CA ASN A 209 24.14 4.51 -2.87
C ASN A 209 23.49 5.83 -3.31
N ILE A 210 22.37 6.25 -2.70
CA ILE A 210 21.56 7.37 -3.20
C ILE A 210 22.27 8.72 -3.19
N SER A 211 23.31 8.87 -2.37
CA SER A 211 24.16 10.06 -2.35
C SER A 211 24.85 10.34 -3.68
N ASN A 212 25.22 9.30 -4.42
CA ASN A 212 25.80 9.40 -5.77
C ASN A 212 24.77 9.90 -6.80
N PHE A 213 23.50 9.63 -6.55
CA PHE A 213 22.39 10.11 -7.36
C PHE A 213 21.89 11.50 -6.95
N GLY A 214 22.49 12.14 -5.94
CA GLY A 214 22.10 13.47 -5.45
C GLY A 214 21.13 13.44 -4.27
N GLY A 215 20.78 12.27 -3.75
CA GLY A 215 19.90 12.14 -2.58
C GLY A 215 20.63 12.24 -1.26
N ASP A 216 19.89 12.51 -0.19
CA ASP A 216 20.36 12.50 1.18
C ASP A 216 19.94 11.17 1.85
N PRO A 217 20.87 10.26 2.15
CA PRO A 217 20.55 8.97 2.75
C PRO A 217 19.97 9.08 4.17
N THR A 218 20.03 10.26 4.81
CA THR A 218 19.42 10.53 6.11
C THR A 218 17.97 11.05 6.00
N LYS A 219 17.53 11.38 4.78
CA LYS A 219 16.21 11.96 4.51
C LYS A 219 15.32 11.03 3.68
N ILE A 220 15.40 9.73 3.95
CA ILE A 220 14.57 8.72 3.30
C ILE A 220 13.17 8.70 3.93
N THR A 221 12.16 8.70 3.06
CA THR A 221 10.75 8.43 3.36
C THR A 221 10.36 7.12 2.68
N LEU A 222 9.84 6.17 3.43
CA LEU A 222 9.32 4.91 2.90
C LEU A 222 7.81 5.02 2.69
N GLY A 223 7.30 4.88 1.48
CA GLY A 223 5.87 4.91 1.18
C GLY A 223 5.40 3.61 0.57
N GLY A 224 4.13 3.27 0.79
CA GLY A 224 3.49 2.20 0.04
C GLY A 224 1.98 2.24 0.13
N GLN A 225 1.35 1.43 -0.73
CA GLN A 225 -0.10 1.29 -0.82
C GLN A 225 -0.50 -0.19 -0.62
N SER A 226 -1.61 -0.44 0.08
CA SER A 226 -2.15 -1.79 0.32
C SER A 226 -1.10 -2.72 0.96
N ALA A 227 -0.76 -3.84 0.33
CA ALA A 227 0.34 -4.71 0.76
C ALA A 227 1.69 -3.98 0.89
N GLY A 228 1.97 -2.98 0.05
CA GLY A 228 3.15 -2.13 0.16
C GLY A 228 3.10 -1.22 1.40
N ALA A 229 1.91 -0.76 1.79
CA ALA A 229 1.72 -0.06 3.07
C ALA A 229 1.87 -1.02 4.26
N ALA A 230 1.42 -2.28 4.14
CA ALA A 230 1.66 -3.31 5.15
C ALA A 230 3.16 -3.63 5.32
N SER A 231 3.91 -3.69 4.22
CA SER A 231 5.37 -3.73 4.22
C SER A 231 5.98 -2.51 4.89
N THR A 232 5.53 -1.31 4.54
CA THR A 232 6.02 -0.06 5.13
C THR A 232 5.77 -0.01 6.63
N HIS A 233 4.59 -0.45 7.08
CA HIS A 233 4.28 -0.60 8.51
C HIS A 233 5.23 -1.59 9.18
N THR A 234 5.48 -2.74 8.56
CA THR A 234 6.41 -3.76 9.06
C THR A 234 7.83 -3.22 9.23
N HIS A 235 8.36 -2.55 8.20
CA HIS A 235 9.69 -1.91 8.26
C HIS A 235 9.73 -0.80 9.33
N THR A 236 8.63 -0.07 9.51
CA THR A 236 8.52 0.97 10.55
C THR A 236 8.55 0.38 11.96
N LEU A 237 7.85 -0.75 12.19
CA LEU A 237 7.93 -1.48 13.45
C LEU A 237 9.36 -2.01 13.70
N ALA A 238 10.01 -2.58 12.68
CA ALA A 238 11.38 -3.07 12.78
C ALA A 238 12.38 -1.94 13.07
N ALA A 239 12.22 -0.78 12.44
CA ALA A 239 13.03 0.41 12.69
C ALA A 239 12.81 0.95 14.11
N LYS A 240 11.55 1.01 14.57
CA LYS A 240 11.22 1.45 15.92
C LYS A 240 11.85 0.54 16.99
N GLN A 241 11.91 -0.77 16.75
CA GLN A 241 12.43 -1.80 17.67
C GLN A 241 13.97 -1.84 17.81
N LYS A 242 14.73 -1.02 17.06
CA LYS A 242 16.21 -1.10 17.03
C LYS A 242 16.87 0.13 17.67
N PRO A 243 17.98 -0.05 18.43
CA PRO A 243 18.73 1.07 19.00
C PRO A 243 19.55 1.86 17.95
N ASP A 244 19.84 1.23 16.80
CA ASP A 244 20.59 1.84 15.71
C ASP A 244 19.79 2.95 15.01
N THR A 245 20.51 3.80 14.26
CA THR A 245 19.87 4.81 13.40
C THR A 245 19.02 4.13 12.32
N PRO A 246 17.71 4.42 12.22
CA PRO A 246 16.84 3.88 11.18
C PRO A 246 17.34 4.19 9.77
N LEU A 247 17.08 3.28 8.81
CA LEU A 247 17.38 3.51 7.39
C LEU A 247 16.50 4.58 6.73
N PHE A 248 15.41 4.98 7.39
CA PHE A 248 14.50 6.02 6.95
C PHE A 248 13.95 6.77 8.15
N ARG A 249 13.58 8.03 7.94
CA ARG A 249 13.07 8.92 9.00
C ARG A 249 11.56 9.15 8.92
N ARG A 250 10.92 8.77 7.81
CA ARG A 250 9.47 8.91 7.62
C ARG A 250 8.87 7.69 6.95
N SER A 251 7.59 7.45 7.21
CA SER A 251 6.82 6.45 6.49
C SER A 251 5.41 6.89 6.13
N ILE A 252 4.88 6.35 5.02
CA ILE A 252 3.54 6.62 4.52
C ILE A 252 2.77 5.31 4.30
N PHE A 253 1.62 5.17 4.97
CA PHE A 253 0.76 3.99 4.89
C PHE A 253 -0.55 4.35 4.16
N GLN A 254 -0.66 3.98 2.88
CA GLN A 254 -1.90 4.18 2.12
C GLN A 254 -2.76 2.92 2.11
N SER A 255 -3.91 2.96 2.77
CA SER A 255 -4.89 1.87 2.78
C SER A 255 -4.27 0.51 3.11
N GLY A 256 -3.38 0.47 4.11
CA GLY A 256 -2.77 -0.78 4.54
C GLY A 256 -1.91 -0.64 5.79
N SER A 257 -1.89 -1.71 6.56
CA SER A 257 -1.02 -1.91 7.71
C SER A 257 -0.71 -3.41 7.81
N LEU A 258 0.33 -3.80 8.56
CA LEU A 258 0.65 -5.20 8.84
C LEU A 258 -0.61 -6.08 9.05
N GLY A 259 -1.56 -5.62 9.88
CA GLY A 259 -2.81 -6.31 10.23
C GLY A 259 -3.81 -6.55 9.09
N CYS A 260 -3.62 -5.94 7.91
CA CYS A 260 -4.51 -6.09 6.76
C CYS A 260 -4.34 -7.43 6.04
N ILE A 261 -3.13 -7.96 6.04
CA ILE A 261 -2.74 -9.16 5.27
C ILE A 261 -1.74 -10.02 6.06
N GLY A 262 -1.98 -10.14 7.36
CA GLY A 262 -1.18 -10.93 8.28
C GLY A 262 -0.92 -10.22 9.63
N PRO A 263 -0.01 -10.74 10.45
CA PRO A 263 0.71 -11.98 10.22
C PRO A 263 -0.15 -13.21 10.52
N SER A 264 -0.08 -14.23 9.67
CA SER A 264 -0.75 -15.52 9.89
C SER A 264 0.17 -16.50 10.65
N PRO A 265 -0.40 -17.43 11.44
CA PRO A 265 0.39 -18.48 12.09
C PRO A 265 1.06 -19.42 11.09
N LEU A 266 2.24 -19.95 11.44
CA LEU A 266 2.94 -20.98 10.65
C LEU A 266 2.09 -22.24 10.38
N SER A 267 1.13 -22.57 11.25
CA SER A 267 0.22 -23.70 11.05
C SER A 267 -0.65 -23.54 9.81
N GLU A 268 -1.18 -22.34 9.54
CA GLU A 268 -1.99 -22.06 8.34
C GLU A 268 -1.11 -22.10 7.08
N ALA A 269 0.13 -21.61 7.18
CA ALA A 269 1.09 -21.70 6.10
C ALA A 269 1.45 -23.17 5.77
N ASN A 270 1.59 -24.03 6.80
CA ASN A 270 1.80 -25.46 6.61
C ASN A 270 0.61 -26.14 5.91
N GLU A 271 -0.64 -25.75 6.21
CA GLU A 271 -1.82 -26.25 5.49
C GLU A 271 -1.82 -25.83 4.01
N THR A 272 -1.42 -24.59 3.72
CA THR A 272 -1.26 -24.09 2.35
C THR A 272 -0.15 -24.84 1.61
N TRP A 273 0.99 -25.05 2.27
CA TRP A 273 2.11 -25.83 1.73
C TRP A 273 1.72 -27.28 1.42
N GLU A 274 0.92 -27.90 2.28
CA GLU A 274 0.41 -29.25 2.08
C GLU A 274 -0.51 -29.33 0.86
N LYS A 275 -1.41 -28.35 0.67
CA LYS A 275 -2.25 -28.27 -0.55
C LYS A 275 -1.40 -28.16 -1.83
N LEU A 276 -0.30 -27.41 -1.80
CA LEU A 276 0.65 -27.32 -2.93
C LEU A 276 1.30 -28.68 -3.21
N CYS A 277 1.76 -29.37 -2.16
CA CYS A 277 2.37 -30.69 -2.29
C CYS A 277 1.37 -31.71 -2.88
N GLN A 278 0.14 -31.71 -2.39
CA GLN A 278 -0.93 -32.58 -2.89
C GLN A 278 -1.27 -32.31 -4.36
N HIS A 279 -1.31 -31.03 -4.76
CA HIS A 279 -1.54 -30.64 -6.16
C HIS A 279 -0.51 -31.28 -7.11
N PHE A 280 0.75 -31.37 -6.69
CA PHE A 280 1.83 -31.99 -7.46
C PHE A 280 2.07 -33.48 -7.13
N ALA A 281 1.18 -34.11 -6.36
CA ALA A 281 1.29 -35.50 -5.89
C ALA A 281 2.65 -35.80 -5.21
N ILE A 282 3.13 -34.87 -4.39
CA ILE A 282 4.37 -35.00 -3.62
C ILE A 282 4.03 -35.57 -2.24
N GLU A 283 4.43 -36.81 -1.99
CA GLU A 283 4.18 -37.52 -0.73
C GLU A 283 5.05 -36.99 0.42
N LYS A 284 4.53 -37.07 1.65
CA LYS A 284 5.26 -36.63 2.86
C LYS A 284 6.51 -37.45 3.16
N ASP A 285 6.47 -38.74 2.85
CA ASP A 285 7.54 -39.72 3.13
C ASP A 285 8.37 -40.06 1.88
N SER A 286 8.42 -39.19 0.87
CA SER A 286 9.17 -39.45 -0.36
C SER A 286 10.68 -39.54 -0.11
N GLN A 287 11.37 -40.38 -0.88
CA GLN A 287 12.83 -40.54 -0.79
C GLN A 287 13.62 -39.27 -1.14
N ILE A 288 13.02 -38.40 -1.95
CA ILE A 288 13.50 -37.03 -2.25
C ILE A 288 12.70 -36.09 -1.34
N SER A 289 13.33 -35.08 -0.74
CA SER A 289 12.58 -34.16 0.10
C SER A 289 11.51 -33.41 -0.71
N ARG A 290 10.35 -33.12 -0.10
CA ARG A 290 9.26 -32.36 -0.77
C ARG A 290 9.78 -31.05 -1.37
N LEU A 291 10.66 -30.38 -0.62
CA LEU A 291 11.27 -29.12 -1.00
C LEU A 291 12.19 -29.24 -2.23
N GLU A 292 13.03 -30.27 -2.31
CA GLU A 292 13.85 -30.51 -3.50
C GLU A 292 12.98 -30.70 -4.75
N ARG A 293 11.90 -31.48 -4.65
CA ARG A 293 10.99 -31.68 -5.78
C ARG A 293 10.32 -30.38 -6.23
N LEU A 294 9.85 -29.58 -5.30
CA LEU A 294 9.22 -28.29 -5.60
C LEU A 294 10.22 -27.27 -6.19
N ARG A 295 11.49 -27.31 -5.79
CA ARG A 295 12.55 -26.46 -6.36
C ARG A 295 12.90 -26.79 -7.81
N THR A 296 12.67 -28.02 -8.27
CA THR A 296 12.94 -28.40 -9.67
C THR A 296 11.78 -28.10 -10.63
N LEU A 297 10.61 -27.70 -10.12
CA LEU A 297 9.46 -27.36 -10.98
C LEU A 297 9.75 -26.08 -11.78
N PRO A 298 9.32 -25.99 -13.05
CA PRO A 298 9.33 -24.73 -13.78
C PRO A 298 8.49 -23.65 -13.06
N THR A 299 8.91 -22.40 -13.18
CA THR A 299 8.22 -21.24 -12.58
C THR A 299 6.77 -21.17 -13.04
N GLU A 300 6.50 -21.45 -14.31
CA GLU A 300 5.18 -21.42 -14.92
C GLU A 300 4.23 -22.49 -14.36
N GLU A 301 4.75 -23.65 -13.96
CA GLU A 301 3.96 -24.71 -13.34
C GLU A 301 3.50 -24.32 -11.93
N LEU A 302 4.39 -23.69 -11.14
CA LEU A 302 4.02 -23.15 -9.83
C LEU A 302 2.97 -22.02 -9.95
N MET A 303 3.13 -21.14 -10.93
CA MET A 303 2.16 -20.09 -11.21
C MET A 303 0.79 -20.65 -11.66
N ARG A 304 0.80 -21.72 -12.44
CA ARG A 304 -0.45 -22.41 -12.84
C ARG A 304 -1.13 -23.05 -11.63
N ALA A 305 -0.38 -23.76 -10.79
CA ALA A 305 -0.90 -24.38 -9.58
C ALA A 305 -1.52 -23.33 -8.63
N GLN A 306 -0.85 -22.19 -8.43
CA GLN A 306 -1.38 -21.07 -7.65
C GLN A 306 -2.75 -20.62 -8.17
N LYS A 307 -2.90 -20.45 -9.48
CA LYS A 307 -4.16 -20.05 -10.12
C LYS A 307 -5.25 -21.10 -9.94
N GLU A 308 -4.91 -22.38 -10.14
CA GLU A 308 -5.86 -23.50 -9.99
C GLU A 308 -6.31 -23.69 -8.53
N LEU A 309 -5.44 -23.38 -7.56
CA LEU A 309 -5.76 -23.37 -6.13
C LEU A 309 -6.49 -22.09 -5.67
N GLY A 310 -6.63 -21.08 -6.55
CA GLY A 310 -7.38 -19.85 -6.28
C GLY A 310 -6.66 -18.88 -5.34
N TRP A 311 -5.33 -18.93 -5.25
CA TRP A 311 -4.55 -18.11 -4.32
C TRP A 311 -4.22 -16.74 -4.93
N MET A 312 -4.72 -15.68 -4.30
CA MET A 312 -4.49 -14.30 -4.73
C MET A 312 -3.67 -13.48 -3.72
N ALA A 313 -4.00 -13.60 -2.43
CA ALA A 313 -3.29 -12.91 -1.35
C ALA A 313 -2.27 -13.86 -0.70
N PHE A 314 -1.13 -13.34 -0.24
CA PHE A 314 -0.09 -14.14 0.43
C PHE A 314 0.30 -13.47 1.75
N PRO A 315 -0.23 -13.94 2.89
CA PRO A 315 0.01 -13.25 4.15
C PRO A 315 1.46 -13.39 4.60
N VAL A 316 1.94 -12.38 5.33
CA VAL A 316 3.20 -12.50 6.07
C VAL A 316 3.01 -13.50 7.22
N ILE A 317 4.05 -14.24 7.57
CA ILE A 317 3.94 -15.39 8.48
C ILE A 317 4.71 -15.17 9.78
N ILE A 318 4.10 -15.53 10.92
CA ILE A 318 4.79 -15.69 12.20
C ILE A 318 5.63 -16.98 12.13
N ASP A 319 6.86 -16.86 11.65
CA ASP A 319 7.76 -17.97 11.38
C ASP A 319 8.73 -18.29 12.54
N GLY A 320 8.69 -17.50 13.62
CA GLY A 320 9.58 -17.64 14.78
C GLY A 320 11.00 -17.15 14.55
N ALA A 321 11.31 -16.63 13.35
CA ALA A 321 12.61 -16.11 12.95
C ALA A 321 12.52 -14.62 12.60
N SER A 322 11.89 -14.29 11.48
CA SER A 322 11.67 -12.92 11.02
C SER A 322 10.52 -12.25 11.77
N PHE A 323 9.52 -13.02 12.20
CA PHE A 323 8.41 -12.57 13.05
C PHE A 323 8.25 -13.51 14.24
N LYS A 324 8.23 -12.95 15.45
CA LYS A 324 7.99 -13.70 16.70
C LYS A 324 6.78 -13.11 17.40
N ALA A 325 5.78 -13.94 17.73
CA ALA A 325 4.64 -13.50 18.51
C ALA A 325 5.10 -13.00 19.90
N THR A 326 4.50 -11.92 20.40
CA THR A 326 4.82 -11.39 21.73
C THR A 326 3.61 -10.86 22.49
N ASP A 327 3.69 -10.96 23.81
CA ASP A 327 2.70 -10.40 24.75
C ASP A 327 3.00 -8.92 25.12
N ALA A 328 4.08 -8.33 24.57
CA ALA A 328 4.66 -7.05 24.99
C ALA A 328 3.99 -5.79 24.37
N GLY A 329 2.73 -5.88 23.95
CA GLY A 329 1.97 -4.74 23.39
C GLY A 329 2.28 -4.39 21.93
N CYS A 330 3.43 -4.82 21.38
CA CYS A 330 3.54 -5.16 19.96
C CYS A 330 3.01 -6.60 19.82
N GLU A 331 2.02 -6.86 18.97
CA GLU A 331 1.56 -8.24 18.75
C GLU A 331 2.69 -9.14 18.17
N VAL A 332 3.77 -8.53 17.61
CA VAL A 332 4.96 -9.21 17.09
C VAL A 332 6.29 -8.45 17.27
N LEU A 333 7.38 -9.19 17.49
CA LEU A 333 8.77 -8.74 17.29
C LEU A 333 9.23 -9.07 15.88
N ILE A 334 9.97 -8.14 15.26
CA ILE A 334 10.37 -8.22 13.86
C ILE A 334 11.89 -8.16 13.73
N ASP A 335 12.50 -9.22 13.20
CA ASP A 335 13.94 -9.28 12.90
C ASP A 335 14.17 -9.53 11.41
N LEU A 336 13.99 -8.47 10.61
CA LEU A 336 14.28 -8.50 9.18
C LEU A 336 15.77 -8.45 8.86
N ASP A 337 16.66 -8.26 9.85
CA ASP A 337 18.11 -8.18 9.63
C ASP A 337 18.88 -9.41 10.14
N GLY A 338 18.19 -10.38 10.75
CA GLY A 338 18.78 -11.63 11.21
C GLY A 338 19.85 -11.40 12.27
N GLY A 339 19.66 -10.41 13.14
CA GLY A 339 20.60 -10.04 14.20
C GLY A 339 21.88 -9.33 13.76
N ARG A 340 22.01 -8.86 12.51
CA ARG A 340 23.22 -8.16 11.99
C ARG A 340 23.40 -6.71 12.48
N ALA A 341 22.84 -6.34 13.62
CA ALA A 341 23.08 -5.03 14.23
C ALA A 341 24.46 -5.00 14.91
N SER A 342 25.48 -4.60 14.15
CA SER A 342 26.71 -4.02 14.70
C SER A 342 27.26 -2.99 13.73
N ARG A 343 26.60 -1.83 13.65
CA ARG A 343 27.32 -0.60 13.28
C ARG A 343 27.69 0.09 14.60
N GLU A 344 28.93 0.55 14.70
CA GLU A 344 29.44 1.20 15.91
C GLU A 344 28.45 2.26 16.42
N VAL A 345 28.00 2.05 17.64
CA VAL A 345 26.95 2.82 18.30
C VAL A 345 27.47 4.23 18.60
N THR A 346 27.04 5.21 17.81
CA THR A 346 26.82 6.56 18.34
C THR A 346 25.36 6.62 18.77
N LYS A 347 25.09 6.99 20.03
CA LYS A 347 23.77 7.17 20.69
C LYS A 347 22.55 7.18 19.76
N SER A 348 21.48 6.47 20.15
CA SER A 348 20.17 6.54 19.49
C SER A 348 19.86 7.99 19.09
N SER A 349 19.61 8.22 17.80
CA SER A 349 19.06 9.49 17.36
C SER A 349 17.74 9.70 18.12
N GLU A 350 17.63 10.77 18.91
CA GLU A 350 16.38 11.17 19.56
C GLU A 350 15.30 11.60 18.55
N ALA A 351 15.64 11.69 17.25
CA ALA A 351 14.71 12.13 16.22
C ALA A 351 13.59 11.10 15.99
N PRO A 352 12.32 11.53 16.04
CA PRO A 352 11.18 10.63 15.84
C PRO A 352 11.04 10.17 14.40
N ILE A 353 10.54 8.95 14.23
CA ILE A 353 10.03 8.48 12.93
C ILE A 353 8.66 9.12 12.72
N GLU A 354 8.51 9.88 11.63
CA GLU A 354 7.23 10.50 11.30
C GLU A 354 6.40 9.60 10.39
N ILE A 355 5.11 9.50 10.67
CA ILE A 355 4.21 8.55 10.01
C ILE A 355 3.01 9.33 9.48
N LEU A 356 2.72 9.17 8.19
CA LEU A 356 1.46 9.58 7.57
C LEU A 356 0.67 8.33 7.27
N LEU A 357 -0.54 8.19 7.80
CA LEU A 357 -1.39 7.02 7.54
C LEU A 357 -2.82 7.42 7.21
N GLY A 358 -3.48 6.64 6.36
CA GLY A 358 -4.86 6.89 6.01
C GLY A 358 -5.43 5.81 5.11
N ASP A 359 -6.73 5.91 4.88
CA ASP A 359 -7.51 5.00 4.07
C ASP A 359 -8.62 5.74 3.31
N THR A 360 -9.37 4.98 2.52
CA THR A 360 -10.50 5.44 1.71
C THR A 360 -11.81 5.11 2.42
N ASP A 361 -12.91 5.77 2.06
CA ASP A 361 -14.20 5.57 2.75
C ASP A 361 -14.91 4.25 2.38
N ALA A 362 -14.62 3.69 1.20
CA ALA A 362 -15.27 2.50 0.66
C ALA A 362 -14.27 1.40 0.23
N GLU A 363 -13.27 1.11 1.06
CA GLU A 363 -12.19 0.16 0.82
C GLU A 363 -12.63 -1.19 0.23
N SER A 364 -13.70 -1.80 0.77
CA SER A 364 -14.13 -3.15 0.40
C SER A 364 -14.93 -3.24 -0.90
N SER A 365 -15.32 -2.11 -1.49
CA SER A 365 -16.24 -2.05 -2.63
C SER A 365 -15.76 -2.86 -3.83
N VAL A 366 -14.44 -2.96 -4.02
CA VAL A 366 -13.80 -3.69 -5.13
C VAL A 366 -13.49 -5.15 -4.81
N PHE A 367 -13.64 -5.58 -3.56
CA PHE A 367 -13.23 -6.92 -3.09
C PHE A 367 -14.41 -7.85 -2.74
N ALA A 368 -15.49 -7.29 -2.20
CA ALA A 368 -16.57 -8.07 -1.57
C ALA A 368 -17.89 -8.09 -2.36
N GLY A 369 -17.89 -7.50 -3.56
CA GLY A 369 -19.08 -7.21 -4.38
C GLY A 369 -20.00 -8.42 -4.59
N ASP A 370 -19.47 -9.50 -5.15
CA ASP A 370 -20.29 -10.61 -5.67
C ASP A 370 -21.10 -11.35 -4.61
N ARG A 371 -20.59 -11.49 -3.39
CA ARG A 371 -21.26 -12.24 -2.32
C ARG A 371 -22.18 -11.35 -1.50
N ILE A 372 -21.77 -10.13 -1.20
CA ILE A 372 -22.62 -9.17 -0.49
C ILE A 372 -23.84 -8.81 -1.35
N ASN A 373 -23.65 -8.60 -2.66
CA ASN A 373 -24.75 -8.26 -3.56
C ASN A 373 -25.80 -9.38 -3.73
N LYS A 374 -25.44 -10.64 -3.42
CA LYS A 374 -26.37 -11.79 -3.43
C LYS A 374 -27.23 -11.89 -2.18
N LEU A 375 -26.95 -11.13 -1.12
CA LEU A 375 -27.72 -11.16 0.11
C LEU A 375 -29.12 -10.58 -0.11
N THR A 376 -30.17 -11.29 0.28
CA THR A 376 -31.58 -10.94 0.00
C THR A 376 -32.42 -10.65 1.23
N SER A 377 -31.92 -10.85 2.45
CA SER A 377 -32.70 -10.59 3.67
C SER A 377 -31.84 -10.34 4.92
N PHE A 378 -32.43 -9.77 5.97
CA PHE A 378 -31.79 -9.59 7.27
C PHE A 378 -31.39 -10.93 7.91
N GLU A 379 -32.22 -11.97 7.80
CA GLU A 379 -31.98 -13.28 8.40
C GLU A 379 -30.71 -13.92 7.84
N GLN A 380 -30.43 -13.71 6.55
CA GLN A 380 -29.17 -14.16 5.93
C GLN A 380 -27.97 -13.44 6.53
N ALA A 381 -28.05 -12.11 6.70
CA ALA A 381 -26.98 -11.33 7.34
C ALA A 381 -26.78 -11.81 8.78
N GLN A 382 -27.84 -11.87 9.57
CA GLN A 382 -27.79 -12.30 10.97
C GLN A 382 -27.24 -13.73 11.11
N PHE A 383 -27.62 -14.65 10.22
CA PHE A 383 -27.09 -16.01 10.19
C PHE A 383 -25.57 -16.03 9.98
N ILE A 384 -25.04 -15.19 9.07
CA ILE A 384 -23.60 -15.10 8.83
C ILE A 384 -22.84 -14.74 10.11
N PHE A 385 -23.32 -13.76 10.87
CA PHE A 385 -22.69 -13.36 12.13
C PHE A 385 -22.90 -14.41 13.23
N ARG A 386 -24.11 -14.95 13.42
CA ARG A 386 -24.37 -15.95 14.47
C ARG A 386 -23.51 -17.21 14.34
N GLU A 387 -23.22 -17.62 13.11
CA GLU A 387 -22.35 -18.78 12.85
C GLU A 387 -20.87 -18.51 13.13
N ALA A 388 -20.42 -17.27 12.98
CA ALA A 388 -19.01 -16.91 13.12
C ALA A 388 -18.63 -16.53 14.58
N PHE A 389 -19.61 -16.10 15.38
CA PHE A 389 -19.40 -15.53 16.71
C PHE A 389 -19.68 -16.53 17.84
N PRO A 390 -18.98 -16.42 18.98
CA PRO A 390 -19.06 -17.40 20.07
C PRO A 390 -20.44 -17.44 20.76
N THR A 391 -21.18 -16.34 20.74
CA THR A 391 -22.54 -16.25 21.32
C THR A 391 -23.44 -15.37 20.45
N PRO A 392 -24.78 -15.54 20.53
CA PRO A 392 -25.73 -14.65 19.84
C PRO A 392 -25.58 -13.18 20.26
N SER A 393 -25.26 -12.90 21.53
CA SER A 393 -25.04 -11.54 22.01
C SER A 393 -23.81 -10.90 21.36
N ALA A 394 -22.72 -11.66 21.17
CA ALA A 394 -21.52 -11.15 20.51
C ALA A 394 -21.77 -10.81 19.03
N ALA A 395 -22.59 -11.61 18.34
CA ALA A 395 -23.04 -11.29 16.99
C ALA A 395 -23.91 -10.02 16.97
N GLU A 396 -24.80 -9.87 17.95
CA GLU A 396 -25.70 -8.72 18.05
C GLU A 396 -24.97 -7.41 18.36
N ASP A 397 -23.90 -7.45 19.16
CA ASP A 397 -23.04 -6.29 19.42
C ASP A 397 -22.48 -5.71 18.10
N ILE A 398 -22.09 -6.58 17.17
CA ILE A 398 -21.56 -6.18 15.86
C ILE A 398 -22.68 -5.68 14.95
N LEU A 399 -23.79 -6.42 14.85
CA LEU A 399 -24.94 -5.99 14.05
C LEU A 399 -25.43 -4.60 14.50
N THR A 400 -25.51 -4.38 15.81
CA THR A 400 -25.87 -3.08 16.42
C THR A 400 -24.85 -2.00 16.10
N ALA A 401 -23.54 -2.29 16.19
CA ALA A 401 -22.48 -1.32 15.88
C ALA A 401 -22.51 -0.84 14.42
N TYR A 402 -23.07 -1.63 13.51
CA TYR A 402 -23.29 -1.26 12.10
C TYR A 402 -24.75 -0.87 11.81
N GLY A 403 -25.61 -0.83 12.83
CA GLY A 403 -27.02 -0.50 12.71
C GLY A 403 -27.86 -1.52 11.94
N ILE A 404 -27.39 -2.75 11.74
CA ILE A 404 -28.09 -3.79 10.98
C ILE A 404 -29.18 -4.42 11.87
N PHE A 405 -30.43 -4.04 11.63
CA PHE A 405 -31.61 -4.52 12.36
C PHE A 405 -32.63 -5.21 11.43
N ALA A 406 -33.62 -5.89 11.99
CA ALA A 406 -34.63 -6.64 11.23
C ALA A 406 -35.43 -5.76 10.24
N GLU A 407 -35.67 -4.51 10.62
CA GLU A 407 -36.35 -3.48 9.84
C GLU A 407 -35.45 -2.80 8.79
N THR A 408 -34.15 -3.11 8.77
CA THR A 408 -33.21 -2.50 7.82
C THR A 408 -33.48 -3.00 6.40
N LEU A 409 -33.65 -2.08 5.46
CA LEU A 409 -33.80 -2.42 4.04
C LEU A 409 -32.56 -3.13 3.51
N VAL A 410 -32.74 -4.18 2.71
CA VAL A 410 -31.65 -5.02 2.17
C VAL A 410 -30.52 -4.21 1.49
N PRO A 411 -30.79 -3.18 0.66
CA PRO A 411 -29.71 -2.36 0.09
C PRO A 411 -28.85 -1.67 1.16
N VAL A 412 -29.45 -1.22 2.26
CA VAL A 412 -28.76 -0.60 3.40
C VAL A 412 -27.98 -1.65 4.19
N ILE A 413 -28.50 -2.88 4.32
CA ILE A 413 -27.74 -4.00 4.91
C ILE A 413 -26.47 -4.25 4.09
N ARG A 414 -26.57 -4.31 2.76
CA ARG A 414 -25.42 -4.53 1.88
C ARG A 414 -24.35 -3.45 2.05
N ASP A 415 -24.75 -2.18 2.05
CA ASP A 415 -23.85 -1.04 2.28
C ASP A 415 -23.11 -1.16 3.63
N ARG A 416 -23.85 -1.47 4.70
CA ARG A 416 -23.26 -1.69 6.04
C ARG A 416 -22.34 -2.90 6.11
N LEU A 417 -22.61 -3.94 5.32
CA LEU A 417 -21.70 -5.09 5.20
C LEU A 417 -20.43 -4.74 4.41
N PHE A 418 -20.51 -3.88 3.38
CA PHE A 418 -19.32 -3.34 2.74
C PHE A 418 -18.49 -2.55 3.77
N ARG A 419 -19.11 -1.64 4.54
CA ARG A 419 -18.43 -0.92 5.63
C ARG A 419 -17.77 -1.91 6.60
N PHE A 420 -18.49 -2.95 7.05
CA PHE A 420 -17.94 -3.99 7.94
C PHE A 420 -16.71 -4.67 7.36
N VAL A 421 -16.76 -5.11 6.10
CA VAL A 421 -15.61 -5.76 5.45
C VAL A 421 -14.43 -4.80 5.33
N GLY A 422 -14.68 -3.55 4.94
CA GLY A 422 -13.63 -2.52 4.80
C GLY A 422 -12.98 -2.19 6.14
N ASP A 423 -13.79 -2.07 7.19
CA ASP A 423 -13.34 -1.83 8.56
C ASP A 423 -12.53 -3.00 9.10
N VAL A 424 -12.97 -4.25 8.90
CA VAL A 424 -12.21 -5.42 9.36
C VAL A 424 -10.88 -5.57 8.62
N MET A 425 -10.87 -5.35 7.30
CA MET A 425 -9.68 -5.52 6.47
C MET A 425 -8.67 -4.38 6.55
N PHE A 426 -9.13 -3.13 6.65
CA PHE A 426 -8.28 -1.94 6.50
C PHE A 426 -8.42 -0.98 7.68
N GLY A 427 -9.65 -0.58 8.03
CA GLY A 427 -9.91 0.45 9.04
C GLY A 427 -9.40 0.08 10.44
N LEU A 428 -9.79 -1.08 10.97
CA LEU A 428 -9.36 -1.57 12.28
C LEU A 428 -7.84 -1.80 12.36
N PRO A 429 -7.19 -2.48 11.38
CA PRO A 429 -5.74 -2.59 11.37
C PRO A 429 -5.00 -1.25 11.36
N LEU A 430 -5.48 -0.24 10.62
CA LEU A 430 -4.90 1.10 10.62
C LEU A 430 -5.15 1.84 11.94
N PHE A 431 -6.35 1.70 12.51
CA PHE A 431 -6.68 2.25 13.83
C PHE A 431 -5.76 1.69 14.93
N LYS A 432 -5.53 0.37 14.93
CA LYS A 432 -4.57 -0.28 15.83
C LYS A 432 -3.14 0.25 15.63
N ALA A 433 -2.68 0.36 14.38
CA ALA A 433 -1.35 0.89 14.06
C ALA A 433 -1.19 2.33 14.57
N ARG A 434 -2.19 3.19 14.32
CA ARG A 434 -2.22 4.56 14.84
C ARG A 434 -2.16 4.59 16.36
N LYS A 435 -2.99 3.80 17.05
CA LYS A 435 -3.01 3.75 18.52
C LYS A 435 -1.65 3.34 19.08
N PHE A 436 -0.99 2.36 18.46
CA PHE A 436 0.33 1.89 18.85
C PHE A 436 1.41 2.98 18.72
N PHE A 437 1.50 3.65 17.56
CA PHE A 437 2.52 4.69 17.34
C PHE A 437 2.23 5.99 18.11
N THR A 438 0.97 6.29 18.38
CA THR A 438 0.59 7.45 19.21
C THR A 438 0.76 7.20 20.71
N SER A 439 0.73 5.94 21.19
CA SER A 439 0.94 5.64 22.62
C SER A 439 2.41 5.54 23.04
N THR A 440 3.33 5.45 22.08
CA THR A 440 4.77 5.22 22.30
C THR A 440 5.60 6.47 21.96
N GLN A 441 5.15 7.64 22.44
CA GLN A 441 5.71 8.96 22.12
C GLN A 441 7.03 9.28 22.83
N HIS A 442 7.28 8.62 23.95
CA HIS A 442 8.51 8.79 24.71
C HIS A 442 9.50 7.70 24.33
N ALA A 443 10.77 8.07 24.15
CA ALA A 443 11.85 7.11 24.03
C ALA A 443 11.85 6.25 25.31
N ASP A 444 11.47 4.98 25.16
CA ASP A 444 11.86 3.94 26.11
C ASP A 444 13.28 3.48 25.71
N GLU A 445 14.04 2.83 26.59
CA GLU A 445 15.41 2.35 26.30
C GLU A 445 15.49 1.48 25.02
N PHE A 446 14.35 1.01 24.51
CA PHE A 446 14.22 0.07 23.40
C PHE A 446 13.49 0.60 22.16
N PHE A 447 12.91 1.82 22.16
CA PHE A 447 12.09 2.29 21.05
C PHE A 447 12.35 3.74 20.59
N HIS A 448 12.47 3.94 19.28
CA HIS A 448 12.47 5.28 18.68
C HIS A 448 11.12 5.99 18.88
N PRO A 449 11.09 7.31 19.17
CA PRO A 449 9.84 8.06 19.27
C PRO A 449 9.15 8.16 17.91
N THR A 450 7.83 8.40 17.91
CA THR A 450 7.01 8.48 16.69
C THR A 450 6.08 9.68 16.70
N ILE A 451 5.87 10.29 15.52
CA ILE A 451 4.87 11.35 15.29
C ILE A 451 3.91 10.85 14.22
N VAL A 452 2.61 10.94 14.45
CA VAL A 452 1.59 10.41 13.54
C VAL A 452 0.70 11.52 13.02
N GLN A 453 0.50 11.52 11.70
CA GLN A 453 -0.47 12.33 10.97
C GLN A 453 -1.48 11.37 10.31
N SER A 454 -2.75 11.75 10.31
CA SER A 454 -3.83 10.94 9.75
C SER A 454 -4.54 11.64 8.60
N TYR A 455 -5.02 10.86 7.63
CA TYR A 455 -5.91 11.36 6.59
C TYR A 455 -7.03 10.36 6.26
N LYS A 456 -8.14 10.86 5.72
CA LYS A 456 -9.23 10.06 5.14
C LYS A 456 -9.56 10.57 3.74
N VAL A 457 -9.66 9.66 2.78
CA VAL A 457 -10.16 9.95 1.43
C VAL A 457 -11.65 9.61 1.34
N LYS A 458 -12.45 10.60 0.91
CA LYS A 458 -13.89 10.45 0.66
C LYS A 458 -14.31 10.85 -0.77
N PHE A 459 -13.41 11.45 -1.57
CA PHE A 459 -13.69 11.65 -3.00
C PHE A 459 -13.69 10.30 -3.73
N GLY A 460 -14.40 10.24 -4.85
CA GLY A 460 -14.54 9.00 -5.61
C GLY A 460 -13.80 8.98 -6.94
N ASN A 461 -13.97 7.85 -7.62
CA ASN A 461 -13.49 7.64 -8.99
C ASN A 461 -14.16 8.64 -9.95
N PRO A 462 -13.39 9.37 -10.78
CA PRO A 462 -13.95 10.41 -11.63
C PRO A 462 -14.61 9.86 -12.90
N TRP A 463 -14.27 8.64 -13.33
CA TRP A 463 -14.75 8.11 -14.60
C TRP A 463 -16.12 7.44 -14.46
N PRO A 464 -16.97 7.47 -15.50
CA PRO A 464 -18.24 6.75 -15.50
C PRO A 464 -18.06 5.23 -15.37
N GLY A 465 -18.90 4.59 -14.57
CA GLY A 465 -18.89 3.14 -14.37
C GLY A 465 -19.38 2.73 -12.97
N PRO A 466 -19.32 1.43 -12.63
CA PRO A 466 -19.82 0.89 -11.35
C PRO A 466 -19.20 1.51 -10.09
N SER A 467 -17.97 2.02 -10.20
CA SER A 467 -17.19 2.68 -9.15
C SER A 467 -17.22 4.21 -9.24
N HIS A 468 -17.97 4.82 -10.19
CA HIS A 468 -18.06 6.28 -10.30
C HIS A 468 -18.50 6.91 -8.97
N ASP A 469 -17.79 7.94 -8.52
CA ASP A 469 -17.98 8.59 -7.22
C ASP A 469 -17.84 7.68 -5.98
N VAL A 470 -17.35 6.45 -6.16
CA VAL A 470 -17.01 5.55 -5.05
C VAL A 470 -15.57 5.80 -4.62
N SER A 471 -15.37 6.07 -3.33
CA SER A 471 -14.05 6.17 -2.70
C SER A 471 -13.47 4.77 -2.45
N HIS A 472 -13.26 4.01 -3.52
CA HIS A 472 -12.81 2.62 -3.45
C HIS A 472 -11.33 2.50 -3.06
N HIS A 473 -10.88 1.29 -2.70
CA HIS A 473 -9.47 0.99 -2.47
C HIS A 473 -8.60 1.46 -3.64
N CYS A 474 -7.48 2.13 -3.33
CA CYS A 474 -6.55 2.75 -4.27
C CYS A 474 -7.07 3.99 -5.03
N VAL A 475 -8.29 4.51 -4.79
CA VAL A 475 -8.84 5.64 -5.55
C VAL A 475 -7.91 6.86 -5.56
N GLU A 476 -7.14 7.06 -4.49
CA GLU A 476 -6.19 8.15 -4.35
C GLU A 476 -4.97 8.01 -5.27
N LEU A 477 -4.63 6.80 -5.74
CA LEU A 477 -3.55 6.58 -6.72
C LEU A 477 -3.87 7.18 -8.09
N ILE A 478 -5.15 7.35 -8.43
CA ILE A 478 -5.58 8.07 -9.64
C ILE A 478 -4.96 9.48 -9.67
N TYR A 479 -4.86 10.10 -8.49
CA TYR A 479 -4.52 11.51 -8.34
C TYR A 479 -3.08 11.71 -7.88
N LEU A 480 -2.59 10.91 -6.91
CA LEU A 480 -1.29 11.15 -6.24
C LEU A 480 -0.10 11.22 -7.21
N PHE A 481 0.06 10.20 -8.05
CA PHE A 481 1.17 10.12 -9.01
C PHE A 481 0.89 10.88 -10.30
N ASP A 482 -0.36 11.34 -10.48
CA ASP A 482 -0.86 12.02 -11.68
C ASP A 482 -0.58 11.22 -12.97
N ALA A 483 -0.52 9.88 -12.87
CA ALA A 483 -0.28 8.98 -14.00
C ALA A 483 -1.41 9.06 -15.05
N PHE A 484 -2.62 9.38 -14.63
CA PHE A 484 -3.81 9.54 -15.47
C PHE A 484 -4.03 10.99 -15.95
N HIS A 485 -3.02 11.86 -15.91
CA HIS A 485 -3.12 13.30 -16.17
C HIS A 485 -4.02 13.69 -17.35
N ASP A 486 -3.76 13.11 -18.53
CA ASP A 486 -4.49 13.45 -19.75
C ASP A 486 -5.97 13.01 -19.68
N ASP A 487 -6.26 11.90 -19.01
CA ASP A 487 -7.63 11.40 -18.81
C ASP A 487 -8.39 12.20 -17.76
N LEU A 488 -7.69 12.72 -16.74
CA LEU A 488 -8.27 13.65 -15.77
C LEU A 488 -8.65 15.00 -16.41
N ILE A 489 -7.82 15.52 -17.32
CA ILE A 489 -8.16 16.73 -18.10
C ILE A 489 -9.40 16.49 -18.96
N LYS A 490 -9.47 15.34 -19.65
CA LYS A 490 -10.62 15.00 -20.50
C LYS A 490 -11.91 14.94 -19.71
N ILE A 491 -11.92 14.29 -18.53
CA ILE A 491 -13.14 14.16 -17.73
C ILE A 491 -13.53 15.49 -17.09
N ASP A 492 -12.58 16.32 -16.64
CA ASP A 492 -12.85 17.69 -16.16
C ASP A 492 -13.54 18.52 -17.26
N THR A 493 -13.05 18.45 -18.51
CA THR A 493 -13.65 19.17 -19.65
C THR A 493 -15.09 18.72 -19.94
N ILE A 494 -15.39 17.43 -19.78
CA ILE A 494 -16.74 16.88 -19.97
C ILE A 494 -17.66 17.35 -18.83
N GLU A 495 -17.20 17.31 -17.58
CA GLU A 495 -17.95 17.79 -16.41
C GLU A 495 -18.30 19.28 -16.55
N GLU A 496 -17.36 20.11 -17.00
CA GLU A 496 -17.56 21.54 -17.27
C GLU A 496 -18.54 21.78 -18.44
N GLY A 497 -18.37 21.08 -19.56
CA GLY A 497 -19.23 21.22 -20.74
C GLY A 497 -20.69 20.78 -20.50
N HIS A 498 -20.93 19.85 -19.58
CA HIS A 498 -22.27 19.46 -19.14
C HIS A 498 -22.88 20.47 -18.15
N ALA A 499 -22.07 21.17 -17.35
CA ALA A 499 -22.56 22.23 -16.46
C ALA A 499 -23.11 23.43 -17.26
N ASP A 500 -22.52 23.76 -18.40
CA ASP A 500 -22.99 24.83 -19.29
C ASP A 500 -24.32 24.49 -20.00
N GLN A 501 -24.60 23.20 -20.25
CA GLN A 501 -25.85 22.77 -20.89
C GLN A 501 -27.06 22.65 -19.94
N LEU A 502 -26.85 22.80 -18.62
CA LEU A 502 -27.91 22.78 -17.61
C LEU A 502 -28.65 24.12 -17.43
N THR A 503 -28.38 25.11 -18.29
CA THR A 503 -29.11 26.40 -18.33
C THR A 503 -30.09 26.48 -19.51
N LEU A 504 -31.07 25.57 -19.56
CA LEU A 504 -32.26 25.74 -20.43
C LEU A 504 -33.56 25.55 -19.63
N PRO A 505 -34.57 26.41 -19.86
CA PRO A 505 -35.74 26.48 -19.00
C PRO A 505 -36.64 25.26 -19.17
N LEU A 506 -37.17 24.78 -18.04
CA LEU A 506 -38.23 23.78 -17.96
C LEU A 506 -39.36 24.07 -18.97
N SER A 507 -39.43 23.29 -20.05
CA SER A 507 -40.57 23.28 -20.96
C SER A 507 -41.48 22.10 -20.64
N SER A 508 -42.73 22.45 -20.35
CA SER A 508 -43.88 21.62 -20.01
C SER A 508 -44.43 20.81 -21.20
N SER A 509 -44.68 19.51 -20.99
CA SER A 509 -45.75 18.67 -21.59
C SER A 509 -45.39 17.19 -21.36
N SER A 510 -46.22 16.21 -21.00
CA SER A 510 -47.61 16.05 -20.52
C SER A 510 -47.69 14.60 -19.96
N PRO A 511 -48.75 14.19 -19.24
CA PRO A 511 -48.68 13.12 -18.24
C PRO A 511 -48.97 11.71 -18.81
N ILE A 512 -48.22 10.72 -18.33
CA ILE A 512 -48.64 9.30 -18.40
C ILE A 512 -49.16 8.92 -17.01
N ALA A 513 -50.39 8.42 -16.98
CA ALA A 513 -51.13 8.06 -15.79
C ALA A 513 -50.47 6.88 -15.04
N LEU A 514 -50.26 7.05 -13.74
CA LEU A 514 -50.07 5.98 -12.78
C LEU A 514 -51.17 6.11 -11.71
N ASP A 515 -51.99 5.08 -11.63
CA ASP A 515 -53.07 4.97 -10.66
C ASP A 515 -52.53 4.90 -9.22
N LYS A 516 -53.13 5.75 -8.37
CA LYS A 516 -53.36 5.63 -6.91
C LYS A 516 -52.26 4.96 -6.07
N ILE A 517 -51.40 5.79 -5.47
CA ILE A 517 -50.73 5.48 -4.20
C ILE A 517 -51.37 6.32 -3.10
N ASP A 518 -51.69 5.66 -2.00
CA ASP A 518 -52.30 6.17 -0.77
C ASP A 518 -51.40 7.23 -0.09
N GLU A 519 -51.90 8.45 0.07
CA GLU A 519 -51.18 9.63 0.59
C GLU A 519 -50.99 9.66 2.12
N SER A 520 -51.13 8.53 2.84
CA SER A 520 -51.14 8.54 4.31
C SER A 520 -49.85 8.12 5.05
N LEU A 521 -48.70 7.96 4.37
CA LEU A 521 -47.43 7.56 5.03
C LEU A 521 -46.23 8.46 4.70
N ALA A 522 -46.47 9.77 4.55
CA ALA A 522 -45.41 10.78 4.61
C ALA A 522 -45.32 11.36 6.02
N GLN A 523 -44.44 10.82 6.89
CA GLN A 523 -43.86 11.54 8.04
C GLN A 523 -42.80 10.73 8.83
N GLN A 524 -41.66 10.42 8.22
CA GLN A 524 -40.37 10.28 8.93
C GLN A 524 -39.24 10.74 7.99
N PRO A 525 -38.22 11.48 8.46
CA PRO A 525 -37.19 12.01 7.59
C PRO A 525 -36.28 10.87 7.14
N ILE A 526 -36.49 10.43 5.91
CA ILE A 526 -35.46 9.78 5.12
C ILE A 526 -34.32 10.79 5.05
N GLN A 527 -33.20 10.53 5.70
CA GLN A 527 -31.94 11.16 5.28
C GLN A 527 -31.67 10.61 3.88
N GLN A 528 -32.15 11.35 2.88
CA GLN A 528 -31.58 11.28 1.54
C GLN A 528 -30.07 11.50 1.69
N PRO A 529 -29.23 10.85 0.86
CA PRO A 529 -27.83 11.28 0.76
C PRO A 529 -27.85 12.79 0.59
N ALA A 530 -27.03 13.50 1.39
CA ALA A 530 -26.96 14.95 1.35
C ALA A 530 -26.95 15.40 -0.12
N PRO A 531 -27.79 16.37 -0.53
CA PRO A 531 -27.82 16.82 -1.91
C PRO A 531 -26.38 17.14 -2.32
N GLN A 532 -25.86 16.36 -3.27
CA GLN A 532 -24.50 16.57 -3.74
C GLN A 532 -24.40 18.01 -4.25
N PRO A 533 -23.30 18.72 -3.98
CA PRO A 533 -23.09 20.02 -4.57
C PRO A 533 -23.23 19.87 -6.09
N SER A 534 -24.06 20.70 -6.71
CA SER A 534 -24.18 20.79 -8.17
C SER A 534 -22.78 20.78 -8.80
N ALA A 535 -22.59 20.07 -9.92
CA ALA A 535 -21.30 20.00 -10.64
C ALA A 535 -20.58 21.37 -10.75
N ALA A 536 -21.34 22.47 -10.86
CA ALA A 536 -20.88 23.86 -10.82
C ALA A 536 -20.12 24.33 -9.56
N LYS A 537 -20.00 23.51 -8.50
CA LYS A 537 -19.26 23.84 -7.24
C LYS A 537 -18.18 22.81 -6.88
N ARG A 538 -18.04 21.71 -7.63
CA ARG A 538 -17.06 20.68 -7.34
C ARG A 538 -15.70 21.11 -7.88
N ARG A 539 -14.64 20.89 -7.11
CA ARG A 539 -13.27 21.19 -7.56
C ARG A 539 -12.89 20.26 -8.73
N SER A 540 -12.14 20.75 -9.72
CA SER A 540 -11.63 19.92 -10.82
C SER A 540 -10.72 18.80 -10.31
N ASN A 541 -10.67 17.67 -11.01
CA ASN A 541 -9.79 16.55 -10.70
C ASN A 541 -8.30 16.93 -10.72
N ILE A 542 -7.87 17.77 -11.66
CA ILE A 542 -6.48 18.26 -11.70
C ILE A 542 -6.14 19.11 -10.46
N ALA A 543 -7.03 19.99 -10.04
CA ALA A 543 -6.80 20.79 -8.83
C ALA A 543 -6.83 19.94 -7.54
N LEU A 544 -7.54 18.81 -7.52
CA LEU A 544 -7.47 17.83 -6.43
C LEU A 544 -6.14 17.07 -6.45
N SER A 545 -5.69 16.61 -7.62
CA SER A 545 -4.38 15.98 -7.83
C SER A 545 -3.26 16.85 -7.27
N LYS A 546 -3.20 18.13 -7.65
CA LYS A 546 -2.21 19.08 -7.13
C LYS A 546 -2.28 19.27 -5.61
N ASP A 547 -3.45 19.21 -5.01
CA ASP A 547 -3.59 19.35 -3.55
C ASP A 547 -3.03 18.14 -2.80
N ILE A 548 -3.33 16.94 -3.27
CA ILE A 548 -2.81 15.69 -2.71
C ILE A 548 -1.28 15.68 -2.85
N GLN A 549 -0.77 16.01 -4.05
CA GLN A 549 0.67 16.10 -4.32
C GLN A 549 1.37 17.09 -3.39
N LYS A 550 0.82 18.29 -3.21
CA LYS A 550 1.39 19.30 -2.30
C LYS A 550 1.54 18.79 -0.87
N GLN A 551 0.56 18.06 -0.34
CA GLN A 551 0.66 17.51 1.01
C GLN A 551 1.73 16.42 1.10
N TRP A 552 1.78 15.53 0.12
CA TRP A 552 2.79 14.48 0.04
C TRP A 552 4.20 15.03 -0.08
N ILE A 553 4.40 15.97 -1.01
CA ILE A 553 5.68 16.64 -1.22
C ILE A 553 6.13 17.31 0.08
N ARG A 554 5.25 18.07 0.75
CA ARG A 554 5.56 18.69 2.05
C ARG A 554 5.96 17.68 3.11
N PHE A 555 5.31 16.51 3.18
CA PHE A 555 5.68 15.47 4.13
C PHE A 555 7.04 14.85 3.80
N ILE A 556 7.30 14.53 2.54
CA ILE A 556 8.55 13.94 2.05
C ILE A 556 9.72 14.90 2.27
N THR A 557 9.55 16.17 1.88
CA THR A 557 10.63 17.14 1.84
C THR A 557 10.86 17.79 3.20
N LYS A 558 9.75 18.10 3.88
CA LYS A 558 9.61 18.75 5.20
C LYS A 558 10.79 19.64 5.59
N GLU A 559 10.57 20.94 5.45
CA GLU A 559 11.51 21.99 5.83
C GLU A 559 11.45 22.35 7.33
N ASP A 560 10.33 22.12 8.02
CA ASP A 560 10.11 22.60 9.40
C ASP A 560 9.93 21.48 10.44
N HIS A 561 10.68 21.53 11.54
CA HIS A 561 10.48 20.65 12.70
C HIS A 561 9.26 21.09 13.53
N VAL A 562 8.34 20.18 13.86
CA VAL A 562 7.34 20.41 14.91
C VAL A 562 8.07 20.33 16.25
N SER A 563 8.52 21.47 16.75
CA SER A 563 9.48 21.57 17.85
C SER A 563 8.86 21.61 19.26
N ASN A 564 7.52 21.66 19.40
CA ASN A 564 6.86 21.76 20.70
C ASN A 564 5.79 20.67 20.93
N SER A 565 5.67 20.19 22.17
CA SER A 565 4.81 19.06 22.57
C SER A 565 3.32 19.33 22.40
N LYS A 566 2.89 20.59 22.54
CA LYS A 566 1.50 20.98 22.30
C LYS A 566 1.10 20.82 20.84
N ASP A 567 1.96 21.27 19.92
CA ASP A 567 1.72 21.15 18.48
C ASP A 567 1.72 19.69 18.03
N GLN A 568 2.51 18.82 18.69
CA GLN A 568 2.47 17.37 18.44
C GLN A 568 1.18 16.71 18.92
N THR A 569 0.63 17.16 20.06
CA THR A 569 -0.65 16.63 20.57
C THR A 569 -1.81 17.04 19.67
N ASP A 570 -1.84 18.31 19.26
CA ASP A 570 -2.84 18.84 18.34
C ASP A 570 -2.74 18.15 16.96
N LEU A 571 -1.52 17.91 16.45
CA LEU A 571 -1.30 17.21 15.18
C LEU A 571 -1.80 15.76 15.21
N GLN A 572 -1.65 15.07 16.34
CA GLN A 572 -2.11 13.69 16.47
C GLN A 572 -3.63 13.56 16.60
N ASP A 573 -4.30 14.55 17.19
CA ASP A 573 -5.76 14.60 17.22
C ASP A 573 -6.37 15.01 15.87
N GLN A 574 -5.59 15.62 14.99
CA GLN A 574 -6.06 16.03 13.67
C GLN A 574 -6.09 14.89 12.66
N ILE A 575 -7.14 14.90 11.83
CA ILE A 575 -7.24 14.09 10.61
C ILE A 575 -7.51 15.00 9.41
N THR A 576 -6.75 14.82 8.33
CA THR A 576 -6.98 15.54 7.08
C THR A 576 -8.01 14.79 6.23
N VAL A 577 -9.16 15.40 6.00
CA VAL A 577 -10.25 14.81 5.24
C VAL A 577 -10.27 15.41 3.83
N TYR A 578 -10.13 14.53 2.84
CA TYR A 578 -10.38 14.85 1.44
C TYR A 578 -11.84 14.53 1.12
N GLY A 579 -12.71 15.55 1.20
CA GLY A 579 -14.16 15.38 1.13
C GLY A 579 -14.69 14.95 -0.24
N VAL A 580 -15.95 14.51 -0.27
CA VAL A 580 -16.69 14.13 -1.50
C VAL A 580 -16.73 15.27 -2.52
N ASP A 581 -16.77 16.51 -2.03
CA ASP A 581 -16.73 17.74 -2.83
C ASP A 581 -15.32 18.12 -3.30
N ARG A 582 -14.34 17.24 -3.06
CA ARG A 582 -12.92 17.38 -3.41
C ARG A 582 -12.25 18.56 -2.69
N GLN A 583 -12.79 18.99 -1.54
CA GLN A 583 -12.15 19.95 -0.64
C GLN A 583 -11.38 19.26 0.48
N VAL A 584 -10.26 19.86 0.88
CA VAL A 584 -9.42 19.40 1.99
C VAL A 584 -9.82 20.15 3.27
N ARG A 585 -10.06 19.43 4.36
CA ARG A 585 -10.41 20.02 5.66
C ARG A 585 -9.68 19.27 6.79
N PRO A 586 -9.13 19.97 7.80
CA PRO A 586 -8.74 19.33 9.04
C PRO A 586 -9.99 19.10 9.91
N GLU A 587 -10.06 17.91 10.52
CA GLU A 587 -11.08 17.51 11.50
C GLU A 587 -10.39 16.96 12.76
N SER A 588 -11.13 16.81 13.86
CA SER A 588 -10.64 16.37 15.18
C SER A 588 -11.16 14.98 15.51
N LEU A 589 -10.25 14.03 15.66
CA LEU A 589 -10.54 12.63 15.95
C LEU A 589 -11.26 12.43 17.29
N SER A 590 -11.00 13.30 18.28
CA SER A 590 -11.62 13.22 19.62
C SER A 590 -12.88 14.06 19.79
N ARG A 591 -13.15 15.03 18.90
CA ARG A 591 -14.27 15.98 19.06
C ARG A 591 -15.37 15.83 18.03
N ASP A 592 -15.04 15.48 16.79
CA ASP A 592 -16.04 15.35 15.74
C ASP A 592 -16.74 13.99 15.84
N GLU A 593 -18.07 14.01 15.76
CA GLU A 593 -18.92 12.86 16.09
C GLU A 593 -18.63 11.63 15.23
N GLU A 594 -18.35 11.83 13.95
CA GLU A 594 -18.04 10.74 13.00
C GLU A 594 -16.87 9.87 13.48
N TRP A 595 -15.74 10.51 13.83
CA TRP A 595 -14.53 9.81 14.27
C TRP A 595 -14.70 9.15 15.64
N VAL A 596 -15.45 9.79 16.54
CA VAL A 596 -15.79 9.20 17.85
C VAL A 596 -16.63 7.93 17.68
N GLN A 597 -17.61 7.93 16.77
CA GLN A 597 -18.41 6.73 16.50
C GLN A 597 -17.61 5.64 15.77
N GLU A 598 -16.72 6.02 14.86
CA GLU A 598 -15.82 5.09 14.21
C GLU A 598 -14.86 4.41 15.19
N ALA A 599 -14.24 5.17 16.09
CA ALA A 599 -13.39 4.61 17.13
C ALA A 599 -14.15 3.59 18.01
N LYS A 600 -15.38 3.91 18.43
CA LYS A 600 -16.25 2.98 19.17
C LYS A 600 -16.55 1.71 18.38
N ARG A 601 -16.83 1.84 17.08
CA ARG A 601 -17.08 0.69 16.20
C ARG A 601 -15.85 -0.22 16.12
N PHE A 602 -14.65 0.35 15.98
CA PHE A 602 -13.41 -0.41 16.00
C PHE A 602 -13.13 -1.09 17.35
N GLU A 603 -13.48 -0.45 18.48
CA GLU A 603 -13.39 -1.08 19.79
C GLU A 603 -14.31 -2.29 19.94
N VAL A 604 -15.50 -2.27 19.33
CA VAL A 604 -16.39 -3.43 19.27
C VAL A 604 -15.79 -4.54 18.40
N LEU A 605 -15.29 -4.22 17.21
CA LEU A 605 -14.63 -5.20 16.34
C LEU A 605 -13.44 -5.87 17.01
N ALA A 606 -12.61 -5.08 17.73
CA ALA A 606 -11.39 -5.57 18.38
C ALA A 606 -11.62 -6.66 19.44
N LYS A 607 -12.85 -6.80 19.95
CA LYS A 607 -13.23 -7.87 20.90
C LYS A 607 -13.31 -9.25 20.25
N TYR A 608 -13.49 -9.33 18.94
CA TYR A 608 -13.82 -10.58 18.23
C TYR A 608 -12.99 -10.82 16.96
N PRO A 609 -11.63 -10.77 17.02
CA PRO A 609 -10.77 -10.84 15.84
C PRO A 609 -10.99 -12.11 14.99
N ASP A 610 -11.04 -13.29 15.63
CA ASP A 610 -11.22 -14.57 14.92
C ASP A 610 -12.60 -14.67 14.25
N SER A 611 -13.64 -14.20 14.92
CA SER A 611 -15.00 -14.20 14.39
C SER A 611 -15.14 -13.24 13.21
N ASN A 612 -14.52 -12.06 13.29
CA ASN A 612 -14.46 -11.13 12.16
C ASN A 612 -13.78 -11.76 10.95
N ARG A 613 -12.64 -12.46 11.15
CA ARG A 613 -11.92 -13.17 10.08
C ARG A 613 -12.78 -14.27 9.44
N LYS A 614 -13.58 -15.00 10.23
CA LYS A 614 -14.53 -16.01 9.70
C LYS A 614 -15.62 -15.39 8.83
N VAL A 615 -16.18 -14.25 9.23
CA VAL A 615 -17.14 -13.51 8.39
C VAL A 615 -16.47 -13.03 7.10
N LEU A 616 -15.26 -12.46 7.22
CA LEU A 616 -14.48 -11.99 6.08
C LEU A 616 -14.23 -13.10 5.06
N ALA A 617 -13.77 -14.28 5.51
CA ALA A 617 -13.51 -15.44 4.65
C ALA A 617 -14.75 -15.93 3.90
N ARG A 618 -15.96 -15.74 4.44
CA ARG A 618 -17.20 -16.07 3.73
C ARG A 618 -17.49 -15.12 2.57
N HIS A 619 -17.11 -13.84 2.69
CA HIS A 619 -17.34 -12.82 1.66
C HIS A 619 -16.18 -12.67 0.66
N THR A 620 -14.96 -12.99 1.09
CA THR A 620 -13.72 -12.80 0.32
C THR A 620 -12.79 -14.03 0.41
N PRO A 621 -13.25 -15.23 0.05
CA PRO A 621 -12.47 -16.47 0.23
C PRO A 621 -11.12 -16.48 -0.49
N GLN A 622 -10.97 -15.69 -1.55
CA GLN A 622 -9.72 -15.53 -2.31
C GLN A 622 -8.68 -14.62 -1.63
N LEU A 623 -9.08 -13.86 -0.61
CA LEU A 623 -8.24 -12.91 0.13
C LEU A 623 -7.82 -13.43 1.51
N VAL A 624 -8.37 -14.56 1.95
CA VAL A 624 -8.03 -15.18 3.23
C VAL A 624 -7.44 -16.55 2.92
N LEU A 625 -6.10 -16.63 2.88
CA LEU A 625 -5.39 -17.91 2.93
C LEU A 625 -5.47 -18.49 4.35
#